data_AF-A0A953WJ05-F1
#
_entry.id   AF-A0A953WJ05-F1
#
_cell.length_a   1.000
_cell.length_b   1.000
_cell.length_c   1.000
_cell.angle_alpha   90.00
_cell.angle_beta   90.00
_cell.angle_gamma   90.00
#
_symmetry.space_group_name_H-M   'P 1'
#
loop_
_entity.id
_entity.type
_entity.pdbx_description
1 polymer ?
#
loop_
_entity_poly.entity_id
_entity_poly.type
_entity_poly.pdbx_seq_one_letter_code
_entity_poly.pdbx_strand_id
1 'polypeptide(L)'
;MSTALLLVIAAGGLAILYGAFTVQQVMSLPTGSDRMREIASAIQEGAQAYLTRQYTTIGIAGVVIFIVVGFLLGWLVAIGFATGAVLSGCAGFIGMLVSVRANVRTTQAASESLGAGLAIAFKSGAITGMLVAGLALLGVSVYYYILTGPLGLEARDRTVVDALVALGFGASLI
;
A
#
# COMPACT_ATOMS: atom_id res chain seq x y z
N MET A 1 -1.73 8.48 24.91
CA MET A 1 -2.21 7.56 23.85
C MET A 1 -3.36 6.74 24.40
N SER A 2 -4.52 6.70 23.73
CA SER A 2 -5.65 5.89 24.20
C SER A 2 -5.43 4.41 23.88
N THR A 3 -6.05 3.52 24.66
CA THR A 3 -6.00 2.06 24.42
C THR A 3 -6.53 1.72 23.03
N ALA A 4 -7.60 2.40 22.58
CA ALA A 4 -8.15 2.21 21.24
C ALA A 4 -7.13 2.52 20.14
N LEU A 5 -6.37 3.61 20.27
CA LEU A 5 -5.36 4.01 19.29
C LEU A 5 -4.20 3.01 19.23
N LEU A 6 -3.76 2.51 20.38
CA LEU A 6 -2.77 1.43 20.47
C LEU A 6 -3.24 0.16 19.75
N LEU A 7 -4.50 -0.24 19.93
CA LEU A 7 -5.05 -1.43 19.27
C LEU A 7 -5.11 -1.25 17.75
N VAL A 8 -5.46 -0.06 17.26
CA VAL A 8 -5.48 0.24 15.82
C VAL A 8 -4.07 0.16 15.22
N ILE A 9 -3.08 0.76 15.89
CA ILE A 9 -1.67 0.71 15.44
C ILE A 9 -1.17 -0.75 15.45
N ALA A 10 -1.47 -1.50 16.52
CA ALA A 10 -1.08 -2.91 16.61
C ALA A 10 -1.73 -3.76 15.52
N ALA A 11 -3.02 -3.57 15.24
CA ALA A 11 -3.72 -4.26 14.15
C ALA A 11 -3.13 -3.94 12.78
N GLY A 12 -2.81 -2.66 12.52
CA GLY A 12 -2.13 -2.24 11.31
C GLY A 12 -0.75 -2.90 11.16
N GLY A 13 0.05 -2.90 12.23
CA GLY A 13 1.35 -3.57 12.26
C GLY A 13 1.25 -5.09 12.00
N LEU A 14 0.29 -5.76 12.65
CA LEU A 14 0.03 -7.19 12.43
C LEU A 14 -0.38 -7.48 10.98
N ALA A 15 -1.16 -6.61 10.35
CA ALA A 15 -1.55 -6.78 8.97
C ALA A 15 -0.35 -6.70 8.00
N ILE A 16 0.56 -5.74 8.22
CA ILE A 16 1.81 -5.63 7.46
C ILE A 16 2.70 -6.85 7.67
N LEU A 17 2.85 -7.32 8.92
CA LEU A 17 3.64 -8.50 9.24
C LEU A 17 3.09 -9.77 8.56
N TYR A 18 1.78 -9.96 8.60
CA TYR A 18 1.12 -11.06 7.89
C TYR A 18 1.37 -11.00 6.38
N GLY A 19 1.22 -9.82 5.78
CA GLY A 19 1.50 -9.59 4.37
C GLY A 19 2.94 -9.94 4.01
N ALA A 20 3.92 -9.43 4.77
CA ALA A 20 5.34 -9.71 4.55
C ALA A 20 5.67 -11.20 4.66
N PHE A 21 5.14 -11.89 5.66
CA PHE A 21 5.33 -13.33 5.83
C PHE A 21 4.71 -14.13 4.67
N THR A 22 3.52 -13.75 4.24
CA THR A 22 2.82 -14.44 3.15
C THR A 22 3.49 -14.18 1.79
N VAL A 23 4.05 -12.98 1.56
CA VAL A 23 4.91 -12.71 0.41
C VAL A 23 6.08 -13.68 0.37
N GLN A 24 6.79 -13.86 1.49
CA GLN A 24 7.93 -14.77 1.54
C GLN A 24 7.52 -16.21 1.21
N GLN A 25 6.39 -16.66 1.75
CA GLN A 25 5.85 -17.99 1.44
C GLN A 25 5.52 -18.16 -0.04
N VAL A 26 4.89 -17.16 -0.67
CA VAL A 26 4.57 -17.26 -2.09
C VAL A 26 5.85 -17.21 -2.92
N MET A 27 6.77 -16.30 -2.61
CA MET A 27 8.00 -16.10 -3.39
C MET A 27 8.95 -17.30 -3.33
N SER A 28 8.90 -18.13 -2.28
CA SER A 28 9.70 -19.36 -2.21
C SER A 28 9.16 -20.52 -3.08
N LEU A 29 7.94 -20.40 -3.62
CA LEU A 29 7.35 -21.43 -4.49
C LEU A 29 8.00 -21.46 -5.88
N PRO A 30 8.06 -22.65 -6.52
CA PRO A 30 8.68 -22.81 -7.82
C PRO A 30 7.92 -22.05 -8.91
N THR A 31 8.67 -21.56 -9.91
CA THR A 31 8.16 -20.77 -11.04
C THR A 31 7.93 -21.61 -12.30
N GLY A 32 7.84 -22.94 -12.16
CA GLY A 32 7.55 -23.86 -13.25
C GLY A 32 8.66 -24.00 -14.31
N SER A 33 8.24 -24.27 -15.55
CA SER A 33 9.12 -24.56 -16.69
C SER A 33 9.85 -23.34 -17.24
N ASP A 34 10.85 -23.56 -18.09
CA ASP A 34 11.57 -22.46 -18.78
C ASP A 34 10.63 -21.56 -19.58
N ARG A 35 9.66 -22.15 -20.27
CA ARG A 35 8.66 -21.39 -21.03
C ARG A 35 7.78 -20.53 -20.14
N MET A 36 7.39 -21.03 -18.96
CA MET A 36 6.64 -20.24 -17.97
C MET A 36 7.47 -19.07 -17.43
N ARG A 37 8.75 -19.31 -17.14
CA ARG A 37 9.69 -18.27 -16.68
C ARG A 37 9.91 -17.18 -17.72
N GLU A 38 10.09 -17.54 -18.99
CA GLU A 38 10.27 -16.62 -20.11
C GLU A 38 9.08 -15.64 -20.22
N ILE A 39 7.85 -16.19 -20.24
CA ILE A 39 6.62 -15.39 -20.30
C ILE A 39 6.50 -14.49 -19.06
N ALA A 40 6.75 -15.04 -17.87
CA ALA A 40 6.67 -14.29 -16.63
C ALA A 40 7.68 -13.13 -16.58
N SER A 41 8.87 -13.30 -17.18
CA SER A 41 9.87 -12.25 -17.30
C SER A 41 9.39 -11.11 -18.19
N ALA A 42 8.80 -11.41 -19.35
CA ALA A 42 8.23 -10.40 -20.25
C ALA A 42 7.09 -9.60 -19.59
N ILE A 43 6.22 -10.28 -18.82
CA ILE A 43 5.16 -9.62 -18.05
C ILE A 43 5.75 -8.72 -16.96
N GLN A 44 6.78 -9.19 -16.24
CA GLN A 44 7.48 -8.40 -15.21
C GLN A 44 8.11 -7.14 -15.79
N GLU A 45 8.77 -7.23 -16.93
CA GLU A 45 9.36 -6.09 -17.62
C GLU A 45 8.30 -5.06 -18.02
N GLY A 46 7.21 -5.51 -18.66
CA GLY A 46 6.11 -4.63 -19.06
C GLY A 46 5.41 -3.96 -17.87
N ALA A 47 5.14 -4.71 -16.80
CA ALA A 47 4.55 -4.17 -15.58
C ALA A 47 5.45 -3.14 -14.91
N GLN A 48 6.77 -3.40 -14.84
CA GLN A 48 7.73 -2.47 -14.27
C GLN A 48 7.79 -1.17 -15.09
N ALA A 49 7.82 -1.27 -16.42
CA ALA A 49 7.81 -0.11 -17.31
C ALA A 49 6.52 0.73 -17.14
N TYR A 50 5.37 0.06 -17.08
CA TYR A 50 4.08 0.71 -16.84
C TYR A 50 4.04 1.42 -15.50
N LEU A 51 4.38 0.72 -14.41
CA LEU A 51 4.40 1.28 -13.05
C LEU A 51 5.31 2.48 -12.96
N THR A 52 6.55 2.38 -13.46
CA THR A 52 7.50 3.49 -13.41
C THR A 52 6.96 4.72 -14.14
N ARG A 53 6.33 4.55 -15.32
CA ARG A 53 5.75 5.68 -16.07
C ARG A 53 4.53 6.28 -15.36
N GLN A 54 3.61 5.44 -14.90
CA GLN A 54 2.41 5.86 -14.20
C GLN A 54 2.75 6.63 -12.91
N TYR A 55 3.59 6.04 -12.06
CA TYR A 55 3.95 6.62 -10.77
C TYR A 55 4.82 7.86 -10.88
N THR A 56 5.70 7.95 -11.89
CA THR A 56 6.45 9.19 -12.14
C THR A 56 5.49 10.33 -12.49
N THR A 57 4.51 10.06 -13.36
CA THR A 57 3.54 11.08 -13.79
C THR A 57 2.63 11.52 -12.63
N ILE A 58 2.10 10.55 -11.88
CA ILE A 58 1.28 10.82 -10.69
C ILE A 58 2.09 11.54 -9.62
N GLY A 59 3.35 11.15 -9.41
CA GLY A 59 4.26 11.80 -8.45
C GLY A 59 4.48 13.28 -8.76
N ILE A 60 4.65 13.64 -10.03
CA ILE A 60 4.76 15.04 -10.46
C ILE A 60 3.47 15.82 -10.11
N ALA A 61 2.30 15.27 -10.43
CA ALA A 61 1.02 15.90 -10.08
C ALA A 61 0.85 16.01 -8.54
N GLY A 62 1.25 14.99 -7.80
CA GLY A 62 1.22 14.97 -6.34
C GLY A 62 2.08 16.08 -5.72
N VAL A 63 3.28 16.34 -6.24
CA VAL A 63 4.13 17.44 -5.76
C VAL A 63 3.46 18.80 -6.00
N VAL A 64 2.84 19.01 -7.16
CA VAL A 64 2.11 20.25 -7.46
C VAL A 64 0.95 20.45 -6.48
N ILE A 65 0.14 19.41 -6.27
CA ILE A 65 -1.00 19.47 -5.33
C ILE A 65 -0.51 19.70 -3.90
N PHE A 66 0.57 19.03 -3.47
CA PHE A 66 1.16 19.22 -2.15
C PHE A 66 1.54 20.68 -1.89
N ILE A 67 2.20 21.33 -2.85
CA ILE A 67 2.59 22.74 -2.74
C ILE A 67 1.35 23.63 -2.66
N VAL A 68 0.36 23.41 -3.53
CA VAL A 68 -0.89 24.19 -3.56
C VAL A 68 -1.66 24.04 -2.23
N VAL A 69 -1.83 22.83 -1.73
CA VAL A 69 -2.47 22.55 -0.44
C VAL A 69 -1.69 23.20 0.70
N GLY A 70 -0.36 23.18 0.67
CA GLY A 70 0.49 23.81 1.69
C GLY A 70 0.26 25.30 1.83
N PHE A 71 0.17 26.02 0.70
CA PHE A 71 -0.07 27.46 0.71
C PHE A 71 -1.52 27.85 0.97
N LEU A 72 -2.50 27.04 0.57
CA LEU A 72 -3.93 27.40 0.70
C LEU A 72 -4.58 26.90 1.99
N LEU A 73 -4.18 25.71 2.47
CA LEU A 73 -4.84 25.02 3.59
C LEU A 73 -3.89 24.78 4.78
N GLY A 74 -2.59 25.05 4.61
CA GLY A 74 -1.58 24.92 5.65
C GLY A 74 -0.75 23.64 5.55
N TRP A 75 0.46 23.72 6.12
CA TRP A 75 1.46 22.67 5.96
C TRP A 75 1.11 21.34 6.63
N LEU A 76 0.36 21.36 7.74
CA LEU A 76 -0.13 20.12 8.35
C LEU A 76 -1.08 19.39 7.37
N VAL A 77 -2.04 20.09 6.78
CA VAL A 77 -2.97 19.52 5.78
C VAL A 77 -2.21 18.94 4.59
N ALA A 78 -1.19 19.66 4.09
CA ALA A 78 -0.34 19.19 3.01
C ALA A 78 0.45 17.92 3.38
N ILE A 79 0.99 17.85 4.60
CA ILE A 79 1.69 16.65 5.09
C ILE A 79 0.72 15.46 5.19
N GLY A 80 -0.53 15.69 5.61
CA GLY A 80 -1.58 14.68 5.59
C GLY A 80 -1.77 14.12 4.18
N PHE A 81 -2.00 15.00 3.20
CA PHE A 81 -2.08 14.64 1.78
C PHE A 81 -0.87 13.84 1.28
N ALA A 82 0.35 14.33 1.52
CA ALA A 82 1.57 13.65 1.10
C ALA A 82 1.68 12.25 1.72
N THR A 83 1.33 12.13 3.02
CA THR A 83 1.34 10.85 3.72
C THR A 83 0.37 9.86 3.08
N GLY A 84 -0.86 10.29 2.82
CA GLY A 84 -1.86 9.47 2.13
C GLY A 84 -1.41 9.02 0.75
N ALA A 85 -0.91 9.96 -0.07
CA ALA A 85 -0.46 9.68 -1.43
C ALA A 85 0.72 8.71 -1.46
N VAL A 86 1.72 8.89 -0.58
CA VAL A 86 2.87 7.98 -0.48
C VAL A 86 2.44 6.59 -0.01
N LEU A 87 1.57 6.50 1.00
CA LEU A 87 1.10 5.20 1.50
C LEU A 87 0.27 4.44 0.45
N SER A 88 -0.65 5.11 -0.26
CA SER A 88 -1.42 4.49 -1.35
C SER A 88 -0.50 4.06 -2.48
N GLY A 89 0.45 4.92 -2.87
CA GLY A 89 1.45 4.60 -3.87
C GLY A 89 2.25 3.35 -3.51
N CYS A 90 2.79 3.29 -2.29
CA CYS A 90 3.50 2.11 -1.79
C CYS A 90 2.62 0.85 -1.85
N ALA A 91 1.35 0.94 -1.43
CA ALA A 91 0.42 -0.18 -1.45
C ALA A 91 0.19 -0.71 -2.87
N GLY A 92 -0.11 0.17 -3.83
CA GLY A 92 -0.35 -0.18 -5.22
C GLY A 92 0.89 -0.76 -5.91
N PHE A 93 2.05 -0.15 -5.70
CA PHE A 93 3.30 -0.57 -6.34
C PHE A 93 3.74 -1.96 -5.84
N ILE A 94 3.78 -2.15 -4.52
CA ILE A 94 4.13 -3.44 -3.92
C ILE A 94 3.09 -4.50 -4.30
N GLY A 95 1.79 -4.17 -4.22
CA GLY A 95 0.71 -5.09 -4.57
C GLY A 95 0.80 -5.59 -6.01
N MET A 96 1.10 -4.70 -6.96
CA MET A 96 1.29 -5.08 -8.36
C MET A 96 2.53 -5.96 -8.53
N LEU A 97 3.68 -5.61 -7.94
CA LEU A 97 4.89 -6.43 -8.03
C LEU A 97 4.71 -7.83 -7.46
N VAL A 98 3.99 -7.97 -6.35
CA VAL A 98 3.65 -9.28 -5.78
C VAL A 98 2.75 -10.06 -6.74
N SER A 99 1.69 -9.43 -7.26
CA SER A 99 0.73 -10.08 -8.16
C SER A 99 1.39 -10.58 -9.45
N VAL A 100 2.26 -9.75 -10.03
CA VAL A 100 3.00 -10.05 -11.26
C VAL A 100 4.04 -11.16 -11.05
N ARG A 101 4.57 -11.34 -9.84
CA ARG A 101 5.47 -12.47 -9.53
C ARG A 101 4.72 -13.73 -9.09
N ALA A 102 3.53 -13.57 -8.52
CA ALA A 102 2.71 -14.69 -8.07
C ALA A 102 2.04 -15.43 -9.24
N ASN A 103 1.76 -14.76 -10.36
CA ASN A 103 1.08 -15.34 -11.52
C ASN A 103 1.68 -16.69 -12.00
N VAL A 104 2.99 -16.77 -12.15
CA VAL A 104 3.71 -17.95 -12.66
C VAL A 104 3.68 -19.09 -11.64
N ARG A 105 3.68 -18.75 -10.36
CA ARG A 105 3.57 -19.72 -9.26
C ARG A 105 2.16 -20.27 -9.16
N THR A 106 1.15 -19.42 -9.36
CA THR A 106 -0.25 -19.85 -9.50
C THR A 106 -0.42 -20.78 -10.69
N THR A 107 0.15 -20.45 -11.86
CA THR A 107 0.11 -21.32 -13.04
C THR A 107 0.80 -22.65 -12.79
N GLN A 108 1.99 -22.63 -12.19
CA GLN A 108 2.71 -23.86 -11.84
C GLN A 108 1.89 -24.73 -10.88
N ALA A 109 1.34 -24.18 -9.81
CA ALA A 109 0.54 -24.96 -8.87
C ALA A 109 -0.77 -25.46 -9.48
N ALA A 110 -1.36 -24.70 -10.41
CA ALA A 110 -2.55 -25.14 -11.16
C ALA A 110 -2.26 -26.36 -12.05
N SER A 111 -0.99 -26.57 -12.47
CA SER A 111 -0.58 -27.79 -13.18
C SER A 111 -0.57 -29.04 -12.30
N GLU A 112 -0.47 -28.87 -10.98
CA GLU A 112 -0.55 -29.97 -10.00
C GLU A 112 -2.00 -30.20 -9.56
N SER A 113 -2.73 -29.14 -9.21
CA SER A 113 -4.17 -29.19 -8.97
C SER A 113 -4.82 -27.81 -9.00
N LEU A 114 -6.12 -27.77 -9.33
CA LEU A 114 -6.91 -26.53 -9.24
C LEU A 114 -6.88 -25.92 -7.83
N GLY A 115 -6.97 -26.75 -6.79
CA GLY A 115 -6.95 -26.30 -5.40
C GLY A 115 -5.64 -25.63 -5.01
N ALA A 116 -4.50 -26.17 -5.46
CA ALA A 116 -3.19 -25.56 -5.22
C ALA A 116 -3.05 -24.21 -5.94
N GLY A 117 -3.48 -24.12 -7.20
CA GLY A 117 -3.52 -22.86 -7.94
C GLY A 117 -4.38 -21.80 -7.24
N LEU A 118 -5.59 -22.17 -6.83
CA LEU A 118 -6.52 -21.28 -6.11
C LEU A 118 -5.93 -20.80 -4.77
N ALA A 119 -5.29 -21.69 -4.01
CA ALA A 119 -4.67 -21.35 -2.74
C ALA A 119 -3.57 -20.28 -2.89
N ILE A 120 -2.72 -20.38 -3.92
CA ILE A 120 -1.69 -19.36 -4.19
C ILE A 120 -2.34 -18.06 -4.67
N ALA A 121 -3.32 -18.12 -5.56
CA ALA A 121 -4.01 -16.94 -6.06
C ALA A 121 -4.68 -16.15 -4.91
N PHE A 122 -5.36 -16.87 -4.00
CA PHE A 122 -6.00 -16.25 -2.85
C PHE A 122 -4.98 -15.65 -1.87
N LYS A 123 -3.87 -16.37 -1.58
CA LYS A 123 -2.77 -15.83 -0.77
C LYS A 123 -2.16 -14.57 -1.39
N SER A 124 -1.97 -14.56 -2.72
CA SER A 124 -1.48 -13.39 -3.44
C SER A 124 -2.42 -12.19 -3.29
N GLY A 125 -3.73 -12.39 -3.43
CA GLY A 125 -4.71 -11.32 -3.21
C GLY A 125 -4.76 -10.84 -1.76
N ALA A 126 -4.67 -11.76 -0.81
CA ALA A 126 -4.66 -11.46 0.62
C ALA A 126 -3.45 -10.58 1.01
N ILE A 127 -2.27 -10.80 0.42
CA ILE A 127 -1.11 -9.93 0.65
C ILE A 127 -1.44 -8.47 0.35
N THR A 128 -1.98 -8.20 -0.84
CA THR A 128 -2.31 -6.83 -1.26
C THR A 128 -3.39 -6.23 -0.37
N GLY A 129 -4.44 -7.00 -0.05
CA GLY A 129 -5.51 -6.55 0.84
C GLY A 129 -5.01 -6.18 2.24
N MET A 130 -4.14 -7.02 2.82
CA MET A 130 -3.56 -6.80 4.15
C MET A 130 -2.57 -5.63 4.16
N LEU A 131 -1.83 -5.42 3.07
CA LEU A 131 -0.97 -4.25 2.90
C LEU A 131 -1.79 -2.95 2.87
N VAL A 132 -2.85 -2.90 2.05
CA VAL A 132 -3.74 -1.73 1.94
C VAL A 132 -4.39 -1.41 3.28
N ALA A 133 -5.01 -2.41 3.92
CA ALA A 133 -5.64 -2.23 5.23
C ALA A 133 -4.62 -1.81 6.30
N GLY A 134 -3.45 -2.46 6.34
CA GLY A 134 -2.39 -2.16 7.30
C GLY A 134 -1.85 -0.74 7.17
N LEU A 135 -1.52 -0.31 5.95
CA LEU A 135 -1.01 1.03 5.69
C LEU A 135 -2.08 2.10 5.95
N ALA A 136 -3.35 1.85 5.64
CA ALA A 136 -4.44 2.77 5.95
C ALA A 136 -4.63 2.96 7.47
N LEU A 137 -4.67 1.84 8.23
CA LEU A 137 -4.78 1.90 9.69
C LEU A 137 -3.60 2.63 10.31
N LEU A 138 -2.36 2.29 9.91
CA LEU A 138 -1.15 2.94 10.40
C LEU A 138 -1.11 4.41 10.01
N GLY A 139 -1.40 4.75 8.76
CA GLY A 139 -1.39 6.12 8.26
C GLY A 139 -2.32 7.02 9.07
N VAL A 140 -3.59 6.63 9.20
CA VAL A 140 -4.59 7.43 9.94
C VAL A 140 -4.24 7.50 11.43
N SER A 141 -3.93 6.38 12.06
CA SER A 141 -3.73 6.33 13.52
C SER A 141 -2.43 7.00 13.97
N VAL A 142 -1.31 6.77 13.26
CA VAL A 142 -0.03 7.40 13.58
C VAL A 142 -0.10 8.90 13.30
N TYR A 143 -0.72 9.30 12.19
CA TYR A 143 -0.82 10.72 11.87
C TYR A 143 -1.73 11.47 12.86
N TYR A 144 -2.88 10.89 13.22
CA TYR A 144 -3.73 11.40 14.30
C TYR A 144 -2.97 11.49 15.64
N TYR A 145 -2.17 10.48 15.98
CA TYR A 145 -1.36 10.50 17.20
C TYR A 145 -0.35 11.65 17.21
N ILE A 146 0.34 11.88 16.08
CA ILE A 146 1.32 12.97 15.96
C ILE A 146 0.66 14.33 16.16
N LEU A 147 -0.52 14.54 15.56
CA LEU A 147 -1.28 15.79 15.66
C LEU A 147 -1.80 16.04 17.09
N THR A 148 -2.36 15.04 17.75
CA THR A 148 -3.03 15.20 19.06
C THR A 148 -2.13 14.97 20.27
N GLY A 149 -1.00 14.28 20.10
CA GLY A 149 -0.04 14.00 21.15
C GLY A 149 1.12 15.01 21.15
N PRO A 150 2.20 14.77 20.38
CA PRO A 150 3.38 15.65 20.33
C PRO A 150 3.07 17.10 19.97
N LEU A 151 2.14 17.34 19.04
CA LEU A 151 1.76 18.70 18.63
C LEU A 151 0.67 19.32 19.52
N GLY A 152 0.08 18.55 20.44
CA GLY A 152 -0.87 19.03 21.44
C GLY A 152 -2.17 19.61 20.89
N LEU A 153 -2.54 19.34 19.63
CA LEU A 153 -3.78 19.83 19.05
C LEU A 153 -4.99 19.11 19.66
N GLU A 154 -6.10 19.82 19.83
CA GLU A 154 -7.33 19.21 20.30
C GLU A 154 -7.87 18.24 19.24
N ALA A 155 -8.41 17.09 19.68
CA ALA A 155 -8.92 16.07 18.76
C ALA A 155 -10.05 16.56 17.83
N ARG A 156 -10.77 17.61 18.23
CA ARG A 156 -11.86 18.24 17.46
C ARG A 156 -11.43 19.53 16.76
N ASP A 157 -10.16 19.88 16.83
CA ASP A 157 -9.62 21.03 16.11
C ASP A 157 -9.84 20.81 14.60
N ARG A 158 -10.30 21.87 13.93
CA ARG A 158 -10.51 21.87 12.49
C ARG A 158 -9.25 21.48 11.73
N THR A 159 -8.08 21.89 12.21
CA THR A 159 -6.77 21.55 11.62
C THR A 159 -6.53 20.05 11.63
N VAL A 160 -6.92 19.35 12.70
CA VAL A 160 -6.77 17.88 12.80
C VAL A 160 -7.73 17.20 11.83
N VAL A 161 -8.97 17.65 11.77
CA VAL A 161 -9.98 17.12 10.83
C VAL A 161 -9.54 17.31 9.38
N ASP A 162 -9.16 18.53 9.01
CA ASP A 162 -8.73 18.88 7.66
C ASP A 162 -7.47 18.09 7.25
N ALA A 163 -6.53 17.88 8.18
CA ALA A 163 -5.33 17.08 7.92
C ALA A 163 -5.63 15.58 7.70
N LEU A 164 -6.58 15.00 8.44
CA LEU A 164 -7.03 13.63 8.23
C LEU A 164 -7.85 13.45 6.95
N VAL A 165 -8.70 14.43 6.62
CA VAL A 165 -9.43 14.47 5.33
C VAL A 165 -8.45 14.56 4.18
N ALA A 166 -7.42 15.41 4.29
CA ALA A 166 -6.39 15.55 3.29
C ALA A 166 -5.56 14.26 3.13
N LEU A 167 -5.32 13.51 4.21
CA LEU A 167 -4.73 12.17 4.12
C LEU A 167 -5.58 11.24 3.26
N GLY A 168 -6.90 11.20 3.46
CA GLY A 168 -7.82 10.44 2.61
C GLY A 168 -7.80 10.92 1.16
N PHE A 169 -7.79 12.23 0.94
CA PHE A 169 -7.68 12.83 -0.40
C PHE A 169 -6.37 12.45 -1.10
N GLY A 170 -5.24 12.52 -0.41
CA GLY A 170 -3.95 12.08 -0.93
C GLY A 170 -3.93 10.60 -1.27
N ALA A 171 -4.51 9.76 -0.41
CA ALA A 171 -4.64 8.33 -0.68
C ALA A 171 -5.50 8.03 -1.92
N SER A 172 -6.45 8.89 -2.29
CA SER A 172 -7.28 8.73 -3.49
C SER A 172 -6.61 9.17 -4.80
N LEU A 173 -5.46 9.87 -4.73
CA LEU A 173 -4.73 10.32 -5.91
C LEU A 173 -4.07 9.16 -6.68
N ILE A 174 -3.68 8.10 -5.95
CA ILE A 174 -2.98 6.93 -6.46
C ILE A 174 -3.84 5.70 -6.19
#